data_AF-A0A9E0U0P1-F1
#
_entry.id   AF-A0A9E0U0P1-F1
#
_cell.length_a   1.000
_cell.length_b   1.000
_cell.length_c   1.000
_cell.angle_alpha   90.00
_cell.angle_beta   90.00
_cell.angle_gamma   90.00
#
_symmetry.space_group_name_H-M   'P 1'
#
loop_
_entity.id
_entity.type
_entity.pdbx_description
1 polymer ?
#
loop_
_entity_poly.entity_id
_entity_poly.type
_entity_poly.pdbx_seq_one_letter_code
_entity_poly.pdbx_strand_id
1 'polypeptide(L)'
;MTVVVTSSEFARHITPVGHPEATDRVDVINRALKRSPSLALSWEAPRAATIEELRFCHTEAYLETVLREVGQLLVVAKDLPIRFLSTGDVTICPATFNIASLASGAVLTAVDTVMESDTKQAFCPVRPPGHHATASRGMGFCIFNNVAIGARYIQKKYNLKRVLIVDWD
;
A
#
# COMPACT_ATOMS: atom_id res chain seq x y z
N MET A 1 -20.95 11.07 -1.62
CA MET A 1 -19.57 11.60 -1.66
C MET A 1 -18.64 10.41 -1.65
N THR A 2 -17.56 10.43 -2.43
CA THR A 2 -16.52 9.38 -2.41
C THR A 2 -15.38 9.85 -1.53
N VAL A 3 -14.91 9.00 -0.63
CA VAL A 3 -13.73 9.32 0.19
C VAL A 3 -12.47 8.90 -0.55
N VAL A 4 -11.52 9.81 -0.71
CA VAL A 4 -10.18 9.53 -1.24
C VAL A 4 -9.22 9.36 -0.07
N VAL A 5 -8.71 8.15 0.13
CA VAL A 5 -7.74 7.84 1.19
C VAL A 5 -6.33 7.91 0.60
N THR A 6 -5.58 8.95 0.94
CA THR A 6 -4.26 9.21 0.31
C THR A 6 -3.29 9.95 1.24
N SER A 7 -2.00 9.88 0.92
CA SER A 7 -0.94 10.59 1.64
C SER A 7 0.18 11.00 0.69
N SER A 8 0.77 12.18 0.90
CA SER A 8 2.00 12.59 0.21
C SER A 8 3.21 11.74 0.63
N GLU A 9 3.13 11.03 1.76
CA GLU A 9 4.21 10.14 2.21
C GLU A 9 4.48 8.99 1.24
N PHE A 10 3.51 8.64 0.39
CA PHE A 10 3.72 7.61 -0.63
C PHE A 10 4.92 7.91 -1.53
N ALA A 11 5.29 9.18 -1.75
CA ALA A 11 6.48 9.57 -2.52
C ALA A 11 7.81 9.14 -1.85
N ARG A 12 7.80 8.82 -0.55
CA ARG A 12 9.00 8.41 0.21
C ARG A 12 9.47 6.99 -0.14
N HIS A 13 8.64 6.17 -0.78
CA HIS A 13 9.11 4.88 -1.34
C HIS A 13 9.87 5.16 -2.64
N ILE A 14 11.19 5.30 -2.57
CA ILE A 14 11.98 5.77 -3.71
C ILE A 14 12.39 4.58 -4.59
N THR A 15 12.24 4.75 -5.90
CA THR A 15 12.66 3.81 -6.95
C THR A 15 13.76 4.44 -7.82
N PRO A 16 14.50 3.67 -8.63
CA PRO A 16 15.56 4.24 -9.47
C PRO A 16 15.02 5.29 -10.45
N VAL A 17 15.88 6.22 -10.85
CA VAL A 17 15.52 7.22 -11.88
C VAL A 17 15.11 6.50 -13.17
N GLY A 18 13.95 6.88 -13.72
CA GLY A 18 13.38 6.26 -14.93
C GLY A 18 12.62 4.95 -14.68
N HIS A 19 12.48 4.50 -13.44
CA HIS A 19 11.70 3.30 -13.10
C HIS A 19 10.19 3.54 -13.35
N PRO A 20 9.45 2.58 -13.93
CA PRO A 20 8.03 2.77 -14.27
C PRO A 20 7.13 2.96 -13.05
N GLU A 21 7.44 2.32 -11.93
CA GLU A 21 6.81 2.60 -10.63
C GLU A 21 7.44 3.87 -10.03
N ALA A 22 7.06 5.03 -10.56
CA ALA A 22 7.64 6.33 -10.20
C ALA A 22 6.96 6.96 -8.97
N THR A 23 7.70 7.81 -8.26
CA THR A 23 7.28 8.44 -6.99
C THR A 23 6.12 9.41 -7.14
N ASP A 24 5.94 10.01 -8.32
CA ASP A 24 4.95 11.04 -8.62
C ASP A 24 3.60 10.48 -9.09
N ARG A 25 3.48 9.17 -9.34
CA ARG A 25 2.25 8.54 -9.86
C ARG A 25 1.01 8.88 -9.03
N VAL A 26 1.10 8.78 -7.70
CA VAL A 26 -0.01 9.13 -6.81
C VAL A 26 -0.29 10.63 -6.80
N ASP A 27 0.74 11.47 -6.85
CA ASP A 27 0.58 12.92 -6.89
C ASP A 27 -0.10 13.40 -8.18
N VAL A 28 0.19 12.76 -9.32
CA VAL A 28 -0.49 13.02 -10.59
C VAL A 28 -1.99 12.70 -10.47
N ILE A 29 -2.34 11.54 -9.91
CA ILE A 29 -3.74 11.15 -9.68
C ILE A 29 -4.43 12.15 -8.75
N ASN A 30 -3.81 12.47 -7.61
CA ASN A 30 -4.36 13.41 -6.63
C ASN A 30 -4.60 14.80 -7.24
N ARG A 31 -3.68 15.30 -8.08
CA ARG A 31 -3.86 16.57 -8.81
C ARG A 31 -5.01 16.50 -9.81
N ALA A 32 -5.17 15.40 -10.54
CA ALA A 32 -6.27 15.22 -11.48
C ALA A 32 -7.64 15.20 -10.77
N LEU A 33 -7.74 14.47 -9.65
CA LEU A 33 -8.94 14.43 -8.82
C LEU A 33 -9.31 15.82 -8.26
N LYS A 34 -8.33 16.56 -7.73
CA LYS A 34 -8.54 17.94 -7.24
C LYS A 34 -8.99 18.93 -8.31
N ARG A 35 -8.66 18.66 -9.58
CA ARG A 35 -9.09 19.47 -10.74
C ARG A 35 -10.43 19.03 -11.32
N SER A 36 -11.11 18.06 -10.71
CA SER A 36 -12.38 17.50 -11.17
C SER A 36 -13.50 17.86 -10.19
N PRO A 37 -13.94 19.13 -10.13
CA PRO A 37 -14.91 19.60 -9.13
C PRO A 37 -16.32 19.00 -9.30
N SER A 38 -16.61 18.38 -10.45
CA SER A 38 -17.84 17.61 -10.67
C SER A 38 -17.88 16.31 -9.84
N LEU A 39 -16.72 15.83 -9.34
CA LEU A 39 -16.66 14.70 -8.44
C LEU A 39 -16.89 15.19 -7.00
N ALA A 40 -17.93 14.68 -6.36
CA ALA A 40 -18.16 14.92 -4.94
C ALA A 40 -17.17 14.09 -4.09
N LEU A 41 -15.99 14.66 -3.82
CA LEU A 41 -14.87 14.00 -3.11
C LEU A 41 -14.63 14.59 -1.72
N SER A 42 -14.34 13.73 -0.75
CA SER A 42 -13.69 14.09 0.52
C SER A 42 -12.32 13.41 0.61
N TRP A 43 -11.48 13.85 1.54
CA TRP A 43 -10.10 13.39 1.67
C TRP A 43 -9.84 12.90 3.08
N GLU A 44 -9.19 11.76 3.20
CA GLU A 44 -8.85 11.13 4.47
C GLU A 44 -7.40 10.63 4.45
N ALA A 45 -6.74 10.72 5.59
CA ALA A 45 -5.37 10.23 5.74
C ALA A 45 -5.38 8.72 6.07
N PRO A 46 -4.50 7.93 5.44
CA PRO A 46 -4.36 6.52 5.78
C PRO A 46 -3.68 6.32 7.13
N ARG A 47 -4.03 5.24 7.83
CA ARG A 47 -3.18 4.67 8.90
C ARG A 47 -2.21 3.65 8.32
N ALA A 48 -1.17 3.30 9.06
CA ALA A 48 -0.36 2.12 8.74
C ALA A 48 -1.08 0.83 9.14
N ALA A 49 -0.96 -0.20 8.31
CA ALA A 49 -1.30 -1.57 8.71
C ALA A 49 -0.31 -2.08 9.76
N THR A 50 -0.81 -2.76 10.78
CA THR A 50 0.00 -3.43 11.80
C THR A 50 0.60 -4.71 11.26
N ILE A 51 1.68 -5.20 11.89
CA ILE A 51 2.27 -6.51 11.56
C ILE A 51 1.22 -7.62 11.60
N GLU A 52 0.32 -7.62 12.58
CA GLU A 52 -0.76 -8.62 12.68
C GLU A 52 -1.72 -8.57 11.49
N GLU A 53 -2.04 -7.38 10.99
CA GLU A 53 -2.87 -7.23 9.80
C GLU A 53 -2.13 -7.67 8.53
N LEU A 54 -0.83 -7.39 8.42
CA LEU A 54 -0.01 -7.88 7.32
C LEU A 54 0.04 -9.43 7.31
N ARG A 55 0.11 -10.06 8.49
CA ARG A 55 0.06 -11.53 8.67
C ARG A 55 -1.23 -12.18 8.19
N PHE A 56 -2.28 -11.41 7.91
CA PHE A 56 -3.50 -11.98 7.32
C PHE A 56 -3.26 -12.61 5.95
N CYS A 57 -2.25 -12.12 5.22
CA CYS A 57 -1.92 -12.61 3.88
C CYS A 57 -0.45 -13.02 3.74
N HIS A 58 0.43 -12.61 4.64
CA HIS A 58 1.87 -12.84 4.55
C HIS A 58 2.39 -13.74 5.66
N THR A 59 3.35 -14.59 5.31
CA THR A 59 4.06 -15.46 6.25
C THR A 59 5.02 -14.66 7.12
N GLU A 60 5.26 -15.15 8.34
CA GLU A 60 6.21 -14.53 9.26
C GLU A 60 7.60 -14.39 8.65
N ALA A 61 8.11 -15.46 8.03
CA ALA A 61 9.42 -15.49 7.41
C ALA A 61 9.58 -14.43 6.30
N TYR A 62 8.50 -14.13 5.56
CA TYR A 62 8.53 -13.08 4.55
C TYR A 62 8.55 -11.68 5.17
N LEU A 63 7.73 -11.42 6.19
CA LEU A 63 7.74 -10.14 6.91
C LEU A 63 9.10 -9.88 7.57
N GLU A 64 9.69 -10.89 8.20
CA GLU A 64 11.05 -10.84 8.76
C GLU A 64 12.09 -10.53 7.68
N THR A 65 11.95 -11.11 6.48
CA THR A 65 12.85 -10.84 5.36
C THR A 65 12.77 -9.39 4.90
N VAL A 66 11.57 -8.85 4.73
CA VAL A 66 11.37 -7.43 4.37
C VAL A 66 11.95 -6.52 5.46
N LEU A 67 11.65 -6.77 6.73
CA LEU A 67 12.16 -5.98 7.85
C LEU A 67 13.68 -6.00 7.93
N ARG A 68 14.29 -7.18 7.80
CA ARG A 68 15.74 -7.37 7.85
C ARG A 68 16.42 -6.62 6.71
N GLU A 69 15.97 -6.79 5.48
CA GLU A 69 16.62 -6.18 4.31
C GLU A 69 16.42 -4.67 4.24
N VAL A 70 15.23 -4.17 4.57
CA VAL A 70 15.00 -2.73 4.72
C VAL A 70 15.85 -2.17 5.88
N GLY A 71 15.96 -2.90 6.99
CA GLY A 71 16.79 -2.52 8.14
C GLY A 71 18.28 -2.41 7.80
N GLN A 72 18.80 -3.30 6.95
CA GLN A 72 20.18 -3.23 6.47
C GLN A 72 20.47 -1.94 5.68
N LEU A 73 19.46 -1.37 5.00
CA LEU A 73 19.60 -0.10 4.27
C LEU A 73 19.72 1.10 5.20
N LEU A 74 19.19 1.04 6.43
CA LEU A 74 19.29 2.12 7.42
C LEU A 74 20.69 2.26 8.02
N VAL A 75 21.48 1.18 8.00
CA VAL A 75 22.83 1.14 8.60
C VAL A 75 23.91 1.61 7.62
N VAL A 76 23.64 1.58 6.31
CA VAL A 76 24.59 1.98 5.28
C VAL A 76 24.57 3.51 5.13
N ALA A 77 25.52 4.19 5.77
CA ALA A 77 25.62 5.66 5.85
C ALA A 77 26.07 6.37 4.55
N LYS A 78 25.93 5.75 3.37
CA LYS A 78 26.34 6.35 2.09
C LYS A 78 25.23 6.21 1.06
N ASP A 79 24.80 7.37 0.55
CA ASP A 79 23.75 7.58 -0.45
C ASP A 79 22.37 7.04 -0.06
N LEU A 80 21.31 7.43 -0.78
CA LEU A 80 20.00 6.75 -0.64
C LEU A 80 20.17 5.32 -1.18
N PRO A 81 20.26 4.28 -0.32
CA PRO A 81 20.58 2.96 -0.80
C PRO A 81 19.28 2.32 -1.30
N ILE A 82 19.14 2.28 -2.62
CA ILE A 82 18.08 1.57 -3.31
C ILE A 82 18.62 0.19 -3.69
N ARG A 83 17.88 -0.88 -3.40
CA ARG A 83 18.25 -2.26 -3.76
C ARG A 83 17.04 -3.05 -4.20
N PHE A 84 17.26 -4.21 -4.80
CA PHE A 84 16.21 -5.19 -4.97
C PHE A 84 16.04 -6.02 -3.70
N LEU A 85 14.79 -6.29 -3.33
CA LEU A 85 14.46 -7.29 -2.32
C LEU A 85 14.91 -8.66 -2.82
N SER A 86 15.53 -9.47 -1.97
CA SER A 86 16.04 -10.80 -2.36
C SER A 86 14.97 -11.72 -2.97
N THR A 87 13.69 -11.44 -2.72
CA THR A 87 12.58 -12.22 -3.21
C THR A 87 12.20 -11.93 -4.67
N GLY A 88 12.72 -10.90 -5.33
CA GLY A 88 12.39 -10.64 -6.74
C GLY A 88 12.82 -9.29 -7.30
N ASP A 89 11.97 -8.72 -8.13
CA ASP A 89 12.14 -7.46 -8.88
C ASP A 89 11.63 -6.23 -8.12
N VAL A 90 11.36 -6.39 -6.83
CA VAL A 90 10.84 -5.31 -5.98
C VAL A 90 11.99 -4.44 -5.52
N THR A 91 11.95 -3.16 -5.89
CA THR A 91 12.87 -2.18 -5.32
C THR A 91 12.49 -1.85 -3.88
N ILE A 92 13.49 -1.80 -3.01
CA ILE A 92 13.38 -1.38 -1.61
C ILE A 92 14.32 -0.21 -1.32
N CYS A 93 13.88 0.64 -0.39
CA CYS A 93 14.58 1.79 0.14
C CYS A 93 14.34 1.87 1.67
N PRO A 94 15.03 2.74 2.41
CA PRO A 94 14.89 2.86 3.86
C PRO A 94 13.45 3.09 4.35
N ALA A 95 12.61 3.74 3.55
CA ALA A 95 11.21 4.01 3.90
C ALA A 95 10.25 2.87 3.51
N THR A 96 10.71 1.84 2.80
CA THR A 96 9.82 0.88 2.12
C THR A 96 8.85 0.19 3.07
N PHE A 97 9.31 -0.32 4.20
CA PHE A 97 8.42 -1.04 5.12
C PHE A 97 7.28 -0.13 5.61
N ASN A 98 7.60 1.10 6.02
CA ASN A 98 6.61 2.06 6.51
C ASN A 98 5.61 2.46 5.42
N ILE A 99 6.09 2.75 4.21
CA ILE A 99 5.22 3.19 3.11
C ILE A 99 4.38 2.05 2.55
N ALA A 100 4.92 0.82 2.46
CA ALA A 100 4.14 -0.35 2.10
C ALA A 100 3.04 -0.66 3.14
N SER A 101 3.36 -0.48 4.43
CA SER A 101 2.38 -0.63 5.52
C SER A 101 1.30 0.46 5.45
N LEU A 102 1.67 1.70 5.09
CA LEU A 102 0.73 2.79 4.84
C LEU A 102 -0.19 2.51 3.63
N ALA A 103 0.35 1.90 2.57
CA ALA A 103 -0.43 1.54 1.38
C ALA A 103 -1.47 0.46 1.68
N SER A 104 -1.08 -0.58 2.42
CA SER A 104 -2.03 -1.59 2.92
C SER A 104 -3.04 -0.97 3.87
N GLY A 105 -2.58 -0.12 4.81
CA GLY A 105 -3.44 0.53 5.79
C GLY A 105 -4.40 1.55 5.20
N ALA A 106 -4.10 2.16 4.05
CA ALA A 106 -5.05 2.99 3.31
C ALA A 106 -6.29 2.20 2.85
N VAL A 107 -6.10 0.95 2.44
CA VAL A 107 -7.23 0.06 2.11
C VAL A 107 -8.03 -0.27 3.38
N LEU A 108 -7.37 -0.44 4.53
CA LEU A 108 -8.05 -0.72 5.80
C LEU A 108 -8.84 0.49 6.30
N THR A 109 -8.26 1.70 6.23
CA THR A 109 -8.97 2.96 6.47
C THR A 109 -10.19 3.06 5.56
N ALA A 110 -10.05 2.83 4.26
CA ALA A 110 -11.18 2.87 3.33
C ALA A 110 -12.28 1.85 3.65
N VAL A 111 -11.91 0.64 4.08
CA VAL A 111 -12.87 -0.35 4.56
C VAL A 111 -13.62 0.20 5.77
N ASP A 112 -12.91 0.71 6.78
CA ASP A 112 -13.52 1.27 7.99
C ASP A 112 -14.46 2.42 7.65
N THR A 113 -14.01 3.36 6.82
CA THR A 113 -14.80 4.51 6.37
C THR A 113 -16.09 4.07 5.68
N VAL A 114 -16.06 3.07 4.81
CA VAL A 114 -17.26 2.57 4.11
C VAL A 114 -18.19 1.80 5.05
N MET A 115 -17.64 1.05 6.02
CA MET A 115 -18.43 0.22 6.92
C MET A 115 -19.03 1.00 8.09
N GLU A 116 -18.40 2.11 8.51
CA GLU A 116 -18.76 2.87 9.72
C GLU A 116 -19.45 4.21 9.41
N SER A 117 -19.47 4.66 8.15
CA SER A 117 -20.12 5.92 7.74
C SER A 117 -21.22 5.70 6.68
N ASP A 118 -21.93 6.78 6.33
CA ASP A 118 -22.94 6.78 5.26
C ASP A 118 -22.32 6.74 3.84
N THR A 119 -20.99 6.76 3.72
CA THR A 119 -20.31 6.68 2.42
C THR A 119 -20.30 5.26 1.88
N LYS A 120 -20.72 5.08 0.62
CA LYS A 120 -20.81 3.76 -0.03
C LYS A 120 -19.55 3.32 -0.78
N GLN A 121 -18.56 4.22 -0.93
CA GLN A 121 -17.39 3.96 -1.76
C GLN A 121 -16.20 4.83 -1.34
N ALA A 122 -15.02 4.24 -1.44
CA ALA A 122 -13.75 4.93 -1.22
C ALA A 122 -12.77 4.58 -2.34
N PHE A 123 -11.80 5.47 -2.57
CA PHE A 123 -10.74 5.29 -3.56
C PHE A 123 -9.38 5.51 -2.89
N CYS A 124 -8.45 4.57 -3.11
CA CYS A 124 -7.13 4.57 -2.49
C CYS A 124 -6.04 4.67 -3.56
N PRO A 125 -5.64 5.88 -3.99
CA PRO A 125 -4.45 6.04 -4.82
C PRO A 125 -3.21 5.82 -3.94
N VAL A 126 -2.64 4.62 -4.02
CA VAL A 126 -1.53 4.17 -3.17
C VAL A 126 -0.34 3.71 -3.98
N ARG A 127 0.84 3.79 -3.36
CA ARG A 127 2.05 3.07 -3.79
C ARG A 127 2.90 2.72 -2.56
N PRO A 128 3.64 1.61 -2.55
CA PRO A 128 3.79 0.62 -3.64
C PRO A 128 2.50 -0.17 -3.93
N PRO A 129 2.36 -0.75 -5.14
CA PRO A 129 1.22 -1.60 -5.50
C PRO A 129 1.18 -2.90 -4.67
N GLY A 130 0.15 -3.72 -4.85
CA GLY A 130 -0.03 -4.91 -4.00
C GLY A 130 -0.43 -6.22 -4.66
N HIS A 131 -1.23 -6.21 -5.73
CA HIS A 131 -1.91 -7.42 -6.22
C HIS A 131 -1.00 -8.59 -6.63
N HIS A 132 0.27 -8.34 -6.98
CA HIS A 132 1.23 -9.38 -7.33
C HIS A 132 1.91 -10.03 -6.12
N ALA A 133 1.92 -9.39 -4.94
CA ALA A 133 2.58 -9.97 -3.77
C ALA A 133 1.86 -11.24 -3.31
N THR A 134 2.64 -12.30 -3.08
CA THR A 134 2.15 -13.59 -2.58
C THR A 134 2.44 -13.72 -1.09
N ALA A 135 1.97 -14.79 -0.45
CA ALA A 135 2.16 -14.97 0.99
C ALA A 135 3.62 -15.01 1.45
N SER A 136 4.55 -15.41 0.60
CA SER A 136 5.96 -15.58 0.97
C SER A 136 6.93 -14.76 0.11
N ARG A 137 6.42 -13.86 -0.75
CA ARG A 137 7.24 -13.22 -1.79
C ARG A 137 6.65 -11.89 -2.27
N GLY A 138 7.50 -10.87 -2.36
CA GLY A 138 7.24 -9.65 -3.11
C GLY A 138 7.65 -9.80 -4.57
N MET A 139 6.83 -9.33 -5.50
CA MET A 139 7.10 -9.38 -6.94
C MET A 139 6.27 -8.32 -7.69
N GLY A 140 6.66 -7.96 -8.91
CA GLY A 140 5.93 -6.99 -9.74
C GLY A 140 5.77 -5.65 -9.03
N PHE A 141 6.86 -5.17 -8.42
CA PHE A 141 6.90 -3.96 -7.57
C PHE A 141 6.05 -4.02 -6.28
N CYS A 142 5.35 -5.11 -6.02
CA CYS A 142 4.45 -5.26 -4.87
C CYS A 142 5.18 -5.85 -3.65
N ILE A 143 5.15 -5.13 -2.52
CA ILE A 143 5.71 -5.61 -1.25
C ILE A 143 4.65 -6.39 -0.47
N PHE A 144 3.47 -5.80 -0.25
CA PHE A 144 2.36 -6.41 0.44
C PHE A 144 1.10 -6.38 -0.42
N ASN A 145 0.32 -7.45 -0.37
CA ASN A 145 -0.93 -7.53 -1.12
C ASN A 145 -2.05 -6.70 -0.45
N ASN A 146 -2.07 -5.40 -0.75
CA ASN A 146 -2.99 -4.41 -0.16
C ASN A 146 -4.46 -4.87 -0.22
N VAL A 147 -4.91 -5.35 -1.39
CA VAL A 147 -6.32 -5.75 -1.59
C VAL A 147 -6.67 -7.07 -0.90
N ALA A 148 -5.75 -8.04 -0.90
CA ALA A 148 -5.96 -9.29 -0.17
C ALA A 148 -6.01 -9.06 1.35
N ILE A 149 -5.12 -8.20 1.88
CA ILE A 149 -5.13 -7.80 3.29
C ILE A 149 -6.45 -7.11 3.63
N GLY A 150 -6.91 -6.16 2.80
CA GLY A 150 -8.23 -5.53 2.94
C GLY A 150 -9.38 -6.52 2.97
N ALA A 151 -9.37 -7.50 2.06
CA ALA A 151 -10.39 -8.55 2.02
C ALA A 151 -10.39 -9.42 3.29
N ARG A 152 -9.23 -9.77 3.84
CA ARG A 152 -9.15 -10.52 5.11
C ARG A 152 -9.55 -9.66 6.30
N TYR A 153 -9.17 -8.39 6.29
CA TYR A 153 -9.51 -7.44 7.34
C TYR A 153 -11.03 -7.23 7.45
N ILE A 154 -11.72 -6.95 6.34
CA ILE A 154 -13.16 -6.73 6.36
C ILE A 154 -13.94 -7.99 6.80
N GLN A 155 -13.46 -9.18 6.42
CA GLN A 155 -14.00 -10.45 6.89
C GLN A 155 -13.84 -10.60 8.41
N LYS A 156 -12.65 -10.31 8.95
CA LYS A 156 -12.33 -10.47 10.37
C LYS A 156 -13.02 -9.44 11.26
N LYS A 157 -12.98 -8.15 10.89
CA LYS A 157 -13.51 -7.04 11.72
C LYS A 157 -15.04 -6.94 11.64
N TYR A 158 -15.62 -7.07 10.45
CA TYR A 158 -17.05 -6.85 10.22
C TYR A 158 -17.84 -8.13 9.93
N ASN A 159 -17.21 -9.30 10.09
CA ASN A 159 -17.85 -10.61 9.91
C ASN A 159 -18.53 -10.82 8.54
N LEU A 160 -18.00 -10.17 7.49
CA LEU A 160 -18.48 -10.39 6.13
C LEU A 160 -18.07 -11.78 5.64
N LYS A 161 -19.01 -12.50 5.02
CA LYS A 161 -18.79 -13.90 4.60
C LYS A 161 -18.12 -14.04 3.24
N ARG A 162 -18.31 -13.07 2.34
CA ARG A 162 -17.86 -13.13 0.95
C ARG A 162 -17.34 -11.77 0.53
N VAL A 163 -16.23 -11.77 -0.20
CA VAL A 163 -15.60 -10.58 -0.79
C VAL A 163 -15.33 -10.92 -2.25
N LEU A 164 -15.71 -10.02 -3.16
CA LEU A 164 -15.32 -10.07 -4.56
C LEU A 164 -14.14 -9.10 -4.75
N ILE A 165 -13.04 -9.62 -5.27
CA ILE A 165 -11.92 -8.80 -5.76
C ILE A 165 -12.00 -8.83 -7.28
N VAL A 166 -12.12 -7.66 -7.90
CA VAL A 166 -12.03 -7.48 -9.35
C VAL A 166 -10.69 -6.83 -9.63
N ASP A 167 -9.88 -7.49 -10.44
CA ASP A 167 -8.56 -7.01 -10.86
C ASP A 167 -8.60 -6.77 -12.37
N TRP A 168 -8.35 -5.53 -12.78
CA TRP A 168 -8.37 -5.08 -14.17
C TRP A 168 -7.08 -4.37 -14.58
N ASP A 169 -6.05 -4.44 -13.71
CA ASP A 169 -4.76 -3.78 -13.92
C ASP A 169 -4.13 -4.10 -15.28
#